data_AF-A0A1Z9THJ7-F1
#
_entry.id   AF-A0A1Z9THJ7-F1
#
_cell.length_a   1.000
_cell.length_b   1.000
_cell.length_c   1.000
_cell.angle_alpha   90.00
_cell.angle_beta   90.00
_cell.angle_gamma   90.00
#
_symmetry.space_group_name_H-M   'P 1'
#
loop_
_entity.id
_entity.type
_entity.pdbx_description
1 polymer ?
#
loop_
_entity_poly.entity_id
_entity_poly.type
_entity_poly.pdbx_seq_one_letter_code
_entity_poly.pdbx_strand_id
1 'polypeptide(L)'
;MNMSKNRIDFESHVASERTHLSQVRRAFADAVKIEAADPSMVNFLVVCCDYMIFSLRRLIEQDVVLHERLLPHVDSDDAEYQEKLKKLDTGLSSMETFIRNLENAKLQLVKSGLYGLHDFKKVANEFLEAFLTMLASNRHSTYSLEKEVFQSSDWEAIACISEESIQSEKDLYHDVIISSPEGLNPRDYPPIGHQQAVE
;
A
#
# COMPACT_ATOMS: atom_id res chain seq x y z
N MET A 1 17.80 14.72 -33.85
CA MET A 1 17.78 14.26 -32.45
C MET A 1 16.31 14.08 -32.05
N ASN A 2 15.78 12.86 -32.19
CA ASN A 2 14.44 12.54 -31.71
C ASN A 2 14.55 12.19 -30.23
N MET A 3 14.05 13.07 -29.37
CA MET A 3 13.81 12.76 -27.97
C MET A 3 12.61 11.81 -27.92
N SER A 4 12.84 10.50 -27.97
CA SER A 4 11.87 9.54 -27.51
C SER A 4 11.69 9.78 -26.01
N LYS A 5 10.69 10.60 -25.64
CA LYS A 5 10.20 10.64 -24.26
C LYS A 5 9.97 9.20 -23.85
N ASN A 6 10.68 8.72 -22.84
CA ASN A 6 10.36 7.48 -22.15
C ASN A 6 8.88 7.58 -21.77
N ARG A 7 8.01 6.88 -22.49
CA ARG A 7 6.61 6.80 -22.15
C ARG A 7 6.59 5.98 -20.87
N ILE A 8 6.28 6.62 -19.74
CA ILE A 8 6.14 5.94 -18.46
C ILE A 8 5.08 4.85 -18.69
N ASP A 9 5.48 3.60 -18.50
CA ASP A 9 4.55 2.48 -18.53
C ASP A 9 3.87 2.40 -17.16
N PHE A 10 2.78 3.16 -17.04
CA PHE A 10 2.02 3.32 -15.80
C PHE A 10 1.49 1.98 -15.27
N GLU A 11 1.00 1.12 -16.15
CA GLU A 11 0.47 -0.20 -15.79
C GLU A 11 1.57 -1.09 -15.21
N SER A 12 2.75 -1.11 -15.86
CA SER A 12 3.91 -1.83 -15.36
C SER A 12 4.37 -1.31 -13.99
N HIS A 13 4.37 0.01 -13.79
CA HIS A 13 4.76 0.59 -12.51
C HIS A 13 3.77 0.25 -11.38
N VAL A 14 2.46 0.41 -11.60
CA VAL A 14 1.44 0.03 -10.60
C VAL A 14 1.53 -1.46 -10.24
N ALA A 15 1.74 -2.32 -11.22
CA ALA A 15 1.91 -3.76 -10.98
C ALA A 15 3.18 -4.07 -10.17
N SER A 16 4.28 -3.36 -10.45
CA SER A 16 5.53 -3.48 -9.71
C SER A 16 5.37 -3.02 -8.27
N GLU A 17 4.78 -1.85 -8.04
CA GLU A 17 4.55 -1.30 -6.70
C GLU A 17 3.65 -2.20 -5.86
N ARG A 18 2.57 -2.74 -6.44
CA ARG A 18 1.71 -3.73 -5.75
C ARG A 18 2.49 -4.99 -5.36
N THR A 19 3.40 -5.43 -6.21
CA THR A 19 4.28 -6.58 -5.93
C THR A 19 5.22 -6.26 -4.77
N HIS A 20 5.90 -5.11 -4.82
CA HIS A 20 6.80 -4.65 -3.77
C HIS A 20 6.06 -4.48 -2.43
N LEU A 21 4.88 -3.85 -2.41
CA LEU A 21 4.05 -3.73 -1.21
C LEU A 21 3.72 -5.10 -0.59
N SER A 22 3.34 -6.06 -1.42
CA SER A 22 3.08 -7.43 -0.95
C SER A 22 4.33 -8.10 -0.37
N GLN A 23 5.49 -7.90 -0.97
CA GLN A 23 6.78 -8.41 -0.50
C GLN A 23 7.20 -7.77 0.82
N VAL A 24 7.22 -6.43 0.89
CA VAL A 24 7.60 -5.67 2.08
C VAL A 24 6.67 -5.99 3.24
N ARG A 25 5.36 -6.07 3.01
CA ARG A 25 4.40 -6.46 4.05
C ARG A 25 4.71 -7.82 4.66
N ARG A 26 5.05 -8.82 3.84
CA ARG A 26 5.33 -10.19 4.34
C ARG A 26 6.64 -10.24 5.11
N ALA A 27 7.68 -9.60 4.58
CA ALA A 27 8.94 -9.44 5.29
C ALA A 27 8.76 -8.71 6.64
N PHE A 28 7.96 -7.65 6.65
CA PHE A 28 7.59 -6.92 7.87
C PHE A 28 6.81 -7.79 8.86
N ALA A 29 5.82 -8.55 8.39
CA ALA A 29 5.02 -9.44 9.23
C ALA A 29 5.88 -10.52 9.90
N ASP A 30 6.88 -11.06 9.20
CA ASP A 30 7.81 -12.02 9.78
C ASP A 30 8.80 -11.35 10.74
N ALA A 31 9.31 -10.16 10.41
CA ALA A 31 10.16 -9.38 11.29
C ALA A 31 9.48 -9.04 12.63
N VAL A 32 8.20 -8.68 12.61
CA VAL A 32 7.41 -8.37 13.82
C VAL A 32 7.35 -9.57 14.77
N LYS A 33 7.38 -10.81 14.27
CA LYS A 33 7.35 -12.04 15.09
C LYS A 33 8.68 -12.38 15.77
N ILE A 34 9.79 -11.76 15.38
CA ILE A 34 11.13 -12.09 15.92
C ILE A 34 11.34 -11.42 17.27
N GLU A 35 11.37 -12.20 18.35
CA GLU A 35 11.55 -11.70 19.73
C GLU A 35 12.96 -11.13 20.00
N ALA A 36 14.00 -11.78 19.48
CA ALA A 36 15.39 -11.34 19.65
C ALA A 36 15.73 -10.27 18.60
N ALA A 37 15.49 -9.01 18.94
CA ALA A 37 15.77 -7.88 18.06
C ALA A 37 17.02 -7.11 18.51
N ASP A 38 17.87 -6.77 17.55
CA ASP A 38 18.99 -5.85 17.70
C ASP A 38 18.67 -4.50 17.00
N PRO A 39 19.55 -3.49 17.04
CA PRO A 39 19.31 -2.22 16.37
C PRO A 39 19.07 -2.32 14.86
N SER A 40 19.60 -3.36 14.19
CA SER A 40 19.37 -3.57 12.75
C SER A 40 17.92 -3.96 12.46
N MET A 41 17.32 -4.78 13.34
CA MET A 41 15.91 -5.13 13.27
C MET A 41 15.00 -3.90 13.44
N VAL A 42 15.35 -3.00 14.36
CA VAL A 42 14.62 -1.74 14.54
C VAL A 42 14.68 -0.90 13.26
N ASN A 43 15.85 -0.77 12.66
CA ASN A 43 16.01 -0.05 11.39
C ASN A 43 15.17 -0.67 10.27
N PHE A 44 15.21 -2.00 10.13
CA PHE A 44 14.42 -2.72 9.13
C PHE A 44 12.91 -2.49 9.28
N LEU A 45 12.40 -2.56 10.51
CA LEU A 45 10.98 -2.30 10.79
C LEU A 45 10.58 -0.85 10.44
N VAL A 46 11.45 0.12 10.72
CA VAL A 46 11.21 1.54 10.41
C VAL A 46 11.11 1.77 8.90
N VAL A 47 12.08 1.29 8.13
CA VAL A 47 12.05 1.51 6.67
C VAL A 47 10.94 0.72 5.98
N CYS A 48 10.57 -0.46 6.51
CA CYS A 48 9.36 -1.17 6.08
C CYS A 48 8.11 -0.30 6.29
N CYS A 49 7.99 0.37 7.44
CA CYS A 49 6.89 1.29 7.68
C CYS A 49 6.91 2.47 6.71
N ASP A 50 8.06 3.08 6.45
CA ASP A 50 8.17 4.20 5.50
C ASP A 50 7.69 3.81 4.10
N TYR A 51 8.13 2.65 3.61
CA TYR A 51 7.65 2.10 2.33
C TYR A 51 6.13 1.85 2.34
N MET A 52 5.62 1.11 3.33
CA MET A 52 4.20 0.77 3.38
C MET A 52 3.31 2.01 3.52
N ILE A 53 3.68 2.98 4.37
CA ILE A 53 2.92 4.22 4.55
C ILE A 53 2.86 4.99 3.23
N PHE A 54 3.97 5.09 2.51
CA PHE A 54 4.02 5.74 1.20
C PHE A 54 3.09 5.06 0.20
N SER A 55 3.27 3.74 -0.03
CA SER A 55 2.49 3.00 -1.02
C SER A 55 1.00 2.94 -0.69
N LEU A 56 0.64 2.87 0.60
CA LEU A 56 -0.77 2.82 1.01
C LEU A 56 -1.47 4.17 0.86
N ARG A 57 -0.80 5.28 1.17
CA ARG A 57 -1.35 6.62 0.92
C ARG A 57 -1.57 6.85 -0.57
N ARG A 58 -0.66 6.35 -1.42
CA ARG A 58 -0.88 6.36 -2.87
C ARG A 58 -2.07 5.51 -3.29
N LEU A 59 -2.23 4.31 -2.75
CA LEU A 59 -3.42 3.49 -3.03
C LEU A 59 -4.72 4.19 -2.61
N ILE A 60 -4.73 4.87 -1.46
CA ILE A 60 -5.88 5.69 -1.03
C ILE A 60 -6.15 6.81 -2.02
N GLU A 61 -5.12 7.53 -2.49
CA GLU A 61 -5.27 8.58 -3.50
C GLU A 61 -5.83 8.04 -4.82
N GLN A 62 -5.33 6.88 -5.28
CA GLN A 62 -5.85 6.20 -6.47
C GLN A 62 -7.34 5.85 -6.30
N ASP A 63 -7.73 5.31 -5.15
CA ASP A 63 -9.12 4.96 -4.85
C ASP A 63 -10.02 6.20 -4.76
N VAL A 64 -9.53 7.33 -4.24
CA VAL A 64 -10.26 8.61 -4.22
C VAL A 64 -10.47 9.13 -5.64
N VAL A 65 -9.44 9.14 -6.49
CA VAL A 65 -9.56 9.59 -7.89
C VAL A 65 -10.49 8.67 -8.69
N LEU A 66 -10.41 7.36 -8.45
CA LEU A 66 -11.33 6.37 -9.03
C LEU A 66 -12.77 6.68 -8.59
N HIS A 67 -13.00 6.94 -7.31
CA HIS A 67 -14.32 7.27 -6.77
C HIS A 67 -14.88 8.55 -7.39
N GLU A 68 -14.10 9.64 -7.42
CA GLU A 68 -14.50 10.91 -8.02
C GLU A 68 -14.87 10.79 -9.51
N ARG A 69 -14.15 9.93 -10.25
CA ARG A 69 -14.44 9.67 -11.66
C ARG A 69 -15.65 8.78 -11.89
N LEU A 70 -16.00 7.90 -10.95
CA LEU A 70 -17.20 7.08 -11.07
C LEU A 70 -18.48 7.87 -10.77
N LEU A 71 -18.45 8.84 -9.86
CA LEU A 71 -19.63 9.59 -9.41
C LEU A 71 -20.53 10.13 -10.55
N PRO A 72 -20.01 10.72 -11.65
CA PRO A 72 -20.84 11.22 -12.75
C PRO A 72 -21.58 10.14 -13.54
N HIS A 73 -21.20 8.88 -13.38
CA HIS A 73 -21.77 7.73 -14.10
C HIS A 73 -22.77 6.94 -13.25
N VAL A 74 -23.07 7.41 -12.04
CA VAL A 74 -23.96 6.74 -11.10
C VAL A 74 -25.21 7.59 -10.94
N ASP A 75 -26.36 7.00 -11.28
CA ASP A 75 -27.64 7.65 -11.02
C ASP A 75 -27.85 7.85 -9.51
N SER A 76 -28.39 9.01 -9.12
CA SER A 76 -28.65 9.33 -7.71
C SER A 76 -29.58 8.33 -7.02
N ASP A 77 -30.36 7.59 -7.80
CA ASP A 77 -31.38 6.67 -7.35
C ASP A 77 -30.88 5.20 -7.34
N ASP A 78 -29.64 4.95 -7.78
CA ASP A 78 -28.99 3.64 -7.70
C ASP A 78 -28.49 3.37 -6.27
N ALA A 79 -29.42 2.94 -5.41
CA ALA A 79 -29.14 2.65 -4.01
C ALA A 79 -28.06 1.58 -3.80
N GLU A 80 -27.89 0.63 -4.73
CA GLU A 80 -26.85 -0.40 -4.63
C GLU A 80 -25.46 0.23 -4.82
N TYR A 81 -25.31 1.08 -5.83
CA TYR A 81 -24.03 1.70 -6.12
C TYR A 81 -23.67 2.79 -5.09
N GLN A 82 -24.65 3.57 -4.62
CA GLN A 82 -24.45 4.53 -3.54
C GLN A 82 -23.93 3.86 -2.26
N GLU A 83 -24.44 2.66 -1.92
CA GLU A 83 -23.95 1.89 -0.76
C GLU A 83 -22.52 1.37 -0.99
N LYS A 84 -22.16 0.97 -2.22
CA LYS A 84 -20.79 0.57 -2.57
C LYS A 84 -19.80 1.72 -2.40
N LEU A 85 -20.15 2.91 -2.89
CA LEU A 85 -19.35 4.12 -2.75
C LEU A 85 -19.17 4.53 -1.28
N LYS A 86 -20.23 4.47 -0.48
CA LYS A 86 -20.17 4.76 0.96
C LYS A 86 -19.28 3.78 1.73
N LYS A 87 -19.31 2.49 1.37
CA LYS A 87 -18.42 1.47 1.95
C LYS A 87 -16.95 1.72 1.60
N LEU A 88 -16.68 2.13 0.35
CA LEU A 88 -15.35 2.51 -0.08
C LEU A 88 -14.82 3.67 0.77
N ASP A 89 -15.58 4.76 0.88
CA ASP A 89 -15.19 5.95 1.67
C ASP A 89 -14.94 5.63 3.16
N THR A 90 -15.82 4.83 3.76
CA THR A 90 -15.65 4.35 5.15
C THR A 90 -14.38 3.50 5.30
N GLY A 91 -14.09 2.65 4.30
CA GLY A 91 -12.90 1.81 4.25
C GLY A 91 -11.61 2.64 4.16
N LEU A 92 -11.58 3.64 3.27
CA LEU A 92 -10.45 4.55 3.08
C LEU A 92 -10.16 5.35 4.36
N SER A 93 -11.20 5.92 4.98
CA SER A 93 -11.08 6.65 6.25
C SER A 93 -10.54 5.76 7.38
N SER A 94 -10.97 4.50 7.43
CA SER A 94 -10.48 3.54 8.42
C SER A 94 -9.01 3.19 8.17
N MET A 95 -8.61 2.97 6.91
CA MET A 95 -7.22 2.66 6.55
C MET A 95 -6.28 3.81 6.90
N GLU A 96 -6.67 5.05 6.60
CA GLU A 96 -5.90 6.24 6.98
C GLU A 96 -5.68 6.35 8.49
N THR A 97 -6.65 5.91 9.30
CA THR A 97 -6.48 5.85 10.77
C THR A 97 -5.41 4.82 11.18
N PHE A 98 -5.42 3.62 10.59
CA PHE A 98 -4.39 2.61 10.85
C PHE A 98 -3.00 3.06 10.39
N ILE A 99 -2.90 3.73 9.25
CA ILE A 99 -1.64 4.31 8.74
C ILE A 99 -1.09 5.34 9.73
N ARG A 100 -1.92 6.26 10.24
CA ARG A 100 -1.50 7.26 11.24
C ARG A 100 -1.03 6.63 12.53
N ASN A 101 -1.72 5.58 12.99
CA ASN A 101 -1.30 4.86 14.20
C ASN A 101 0.07 4.20 13.99
N LEU A 102 0.29 3.54 12.85
CA LEU A 102 1.58 2.96 12.50
C LEU A 102 2.68 4.03 12.39
N GLU A 103 2.40 5.16 11.74
CA GLU A 103 3.34 6.28 11.60
C GLU A 103 3.75 6.85 12.95
N ASN A 104 2.79 7.04 13.86
CA ASN A 104 3.06 7.49 15.22
C ASN A 104 3.90 6.47 16.00
N ALA A 105 3.56 5.19 15.92
CA ALA A 105 4.32 4.12 16.58
C ALA A 105 5.75 4.04 16.04
N LYS A 106 5.94 4.15 14.71
CA LYS A 106 7.25 4.24 14.06
C LYS A 106 8.06 5.41 14.60
N LEU A 107 7.47 6.61 14.71
CA LEU A 107 8.15 7.79 15.26
C LEU A 107 8.57 7.60 16.71
N GLN A 108 7.78 6.89 17.52
CA GLN A 108 8.18 6.54 18.89
C GLN A 108 9.29 5.47 18.91
N LEU A 109 9.23 4.48 18.01
CA LEU A 109 10.27 3.47 17.87
C LEU A 109 11.62 4.10 17.50
N VAL A 110 11.64 5.07 16.59
CA VAL A 110 12.87 5.83 16.24
C VAL A 110 13.46 6.53 17.45
N LYS A 111 12.63 7.12 18.32
CA LYS A 111 13.07 7.85 19.51
C LYS A 111 13.56 6.94 20.64
N SER A 112 12.88 5.82 20.84
CA SER A 112 13.09 4.92 21.98
C SER A 112 13.98 3.73 21.64
N GLY A 113 14.24 3.46 20.36
CA GLY A 113 15.00 2.31 19.90
C GLY A 113 14.40 1.00 20.43
N LEU A 114 15.26 0.09 20.87
CA LEU A 114 14.84 -1.21 21.41
C LEU A 114 13.84 -1.12 22.58
N TYR A 115 13.84 -0.03 23.36
CA TYR A 115 12.94 0.13 24.50
C TYR A 115 11.46 0.28 24.09
N GLY A 116 11.17 0.81 22.90
CA GLY A 116 9.79 0.95 22.41
C GLY A 116 9.34 -0.18 21.49
N LEU A 117 10.16 -1.21 21.28
CA LEU A 117 9.88 -2.26 20.31
C LEU A 117 8.61 -3.05 20.65
N HIS A 118 8.37 -3.34 21.93
CA HIS A 118 7.17 -4.07 22.34
C HIS A 118 5.88 -3.31 21.99
N ASP A 119 5.81 -2.03 22.35
CA ASP A 119 4.66 -1.19 22.07
C ASP A 119 4.45 -0.99 20.57
N PHE A 120 5.55 -0.80 19.81
CA PHE A 120 5.51 -0.74 18.36
C PHE A 120 4.91 -2.00 17.74
N LYS A 121 5.38 -3.19 18.15
CA LYS A 121 4.92 -4.47 17.60
C LYS A 121 3.43 -4.69 17.82
N LYS A 122 2.87 -4.21 18.94
CA LYS A 122 1.43 -4.28 19.18
C LYS A 122 0.66 -3.51 18.11
N VAL A 123 1.05 -2.25 17.85
CA VAL A 123 0.44 -1.42 16.81
C VAL A 123 0.66 -2.00 15.41
N ALA A 124 1.86 -2.53 15.15
CA ALA A 124 2.18 -3.18 13.88
C ALA A 124 1.29 -4.39 13.58
N ASN A 125 1.03 -5.24 14.59
CA ASN A 125 0.11 -6.38 14.45
C ASN A 125 -1.33 -5.92 14.23
N GLU A 126 -1.81 -4.92 14.98
CA GLU A 126 -3.15 -4.34 14.76
C GLU A 126 -3.31 -3.80 13.33
N PHE A 127 -2.27 -3.13 12.81
CA PHE A 127 -2.22 -2.67 11.42
C PHE A 127 -2.24 -3.83 10.42
N LEU A 128 -1.46 -4.90 10.62
CA LEU A 128 -1.40 -6.05 9.72
C LEU A 128 -2.74 -6.78 9.62
N GLU A 129 -3.43 -6.98 10.74
CA GLU A 129 -4.77 -7.58 10.79
C GLU A 129 -5.81 -6.72 10.06
N ALA A 130 -5.77 -5.40 10.28
CA ALA A 130 -6.65 -4.47 9.58
C ALA A 130 -6.41 -4.47 8.08
N PHE A 131 -5.14 -4.51 7.66
CA PHE A 131 -4.75 -4.54 6.26
C PHE A 131 -5.28 -5.79 5.54
N LEU A 132 -5.15 -6.98 6.16
CA LEU A 132 -5.68 -8.23 5.63
C LEU A 132 -7.21 -8.21 5.52
N THR A 133 -7.88 -7.69 6.55
CA THR A 133 -9.34 -7.54 6.56
C THR A 133 -9.82 -6.64 5.42
N MET A 134 -9.12 -5.52 5.17
CA MET A 134 -9.45 -4.60 4.09
C MET A 134 -9.24 -5.22 2.71
N LEU A 135 -8.15 -5.95 2.50
CA LEU A 135 -7.91 -6.67 1.23
C LEU A 135 -9.01 -7.69 0.92
N ALA A 136 -9.61 -8.30 1.95
CA ALA A 136 -10.72 -9.22 1.80
C ALA A 136 -12.05 -8.51 1.49
N SER A 137 -12.29 -7.32 2.04
CA SER A 137 -13.57 -6.61 1.90
C SER A 137 -13.71 -5.77 0.62
N ASN A 138 -12.60 -5.29 0.04
CA ASN A 138 -12.62 -4.29 -1.03
C ASN A 138 -12.42 -4.85 -2.45
N ARG A 139 -12.32 -6.19 -2.61
CA ARG A 139 -12.18 -6.79 -3.94
C ARG A 139 -13.46 -6.64 -4.76
N HIS A 140 -13.37 -5.84 -5.83
CA HIS A 140 -14.24 -5.88 -7.02
C HIS A 140 -15.68 -5.34 -6.89
N SER A 141 -15.99 -4.46 -5.93
CA SER A 141 -17.36 -3.93 -5.81
C SER A 141 -17.77 -3.02 -6.99
N THR A 142 -16.83 -2.25 -7.56
CA THR A 142 -17.06 -1.26 -8.62
C THR A 142 -16.52 -1.65 -10.00
N TYR A 143 -15.80 -2.78 -10.09
CA TYR A 143 -15.03 -3.20 -11.27
C TYR A 143 -15.84 -3.32 -12.58
N SER A 144 -17.11 -3.74 -12.49
CA SER A 144 -17.97 -3.85 -13.67
C SER A 144 -18.27 -2.48 -14.28
N LEU A 145 -18.54 -1.46 -13.45
CA LEU A 145 -18.82 -0.11 -13.93
C LEU A 145 -17.55 0.55 -14.47
N GLU A 146 -16.42 0.39 -13.76
CA GLU A 146 -15.11 0.89 -14.21
C GLU A 146 -14.79 0.47 -15.66
N LYS A 147 -15.04 -0.80 -16.00
CA LYS A 147 -14.82 -1.31 -17.36
C LYS A 147 -15.77 -0.74 -18.41
N GLU A 148 -16.97 -0.37 -18.01
CA GLU A 148 -17.98 0.17 -18.91
C GLU A 148 -17.71 1.64 -19.23
N VAL A 149 -17.29 2.43 -18.24
CA VAL A 149 -17.25 3.89 -18.36
C VAL A 149 -15.86 4.48 -18.57
N PHE A 150 -14.79 3.82 -18.08
CA PHE A 150 -13.44 4.37 -18.15
C PHE A 150 -12.75 4.14 -19.49
N GLN A 151 -12.08 5.18 -19.97
CA GLN A 151 -11.15 5.16 -21.08
C GLN A 151 -9.71 5.04 -20.58
N SER A 152 -8.75 4.79 -21.47
CA SER A 152 -7.32 4.69 -21.10
C SER A 152 -6.78 5.93 -20.37
N SER A 153 -7.29 7.12 -20.68
CA SER A 153 -6.91 8.37 -19.99
C SER A 153 -7.39 8.44 -18.54
N ASP A 154 -8.50 7.77 -18.21
CA ASP A 154 -8.97 7.68 -16.82
C ASP A 154 -8.02 6.83 -16.00
N TRP A 155 -7.53 5.72 -16.56
CA TRP A 155 -6.55 4.87 -15.90
C TRP A 155 -5.20 5.56 -15.67
N GLU A 156 -4.75 6.41 -16.60
CA GLU A 156 -3.56 7.24 -16.41
C GLU A 156 -3.74 8.23 -15.25
N ALA A 157 -4.91 8.87 -15.17
CA ALA A 157 -5.23 9.78 -14.08
C ALA A 157 -5.36 9.03 -12.73
N ILE A 158 -6.06 7.89 -12.73
CA ILE A 158 -6.26 7.06 -11.53
C ILE A 158 -4.92 6.53 -11.01
N ALA A 159 -3.97 6.19 -11.87
CA ALA A 159 -2.68 5.67 -11.43
C ALA A 159 -1.92 6.66 -10.50
N CYS A 160 -2.20 7.97 -10.62
CA CYS A 160 -1.58 9.02 -9.79
C CYS A 160 -0.05 8.86 -9.74
N ILE A 161 0.58 8.72 -10.92
CA ILE A 161 2.02 8.49 -11.06
C ILE A 161 2.69 9.78 -11.53
N SER A 162 3.76 10.17 -10.84
CA SER A 162 4.71 11.18 -11.28
C SER A 162 6.13 10.61 -11.30
N GLU A 163 7.07 11.29 -11.97
CA GLU A 163 8.48 10.91 -11.91
C GLU A 163 9.01 10.93 -10.47
N GLU A 164 8.54 11.89 -9.66
CA GLU A 164 8.85 12.00 -8.24
C GLU A 164 8.30 10.83 -7.44
N SER A 165 7.06 10.40 -7.68
CA SER A 165 6.47 9.25 -6.97
C SER A 165 7.19 7.95 -7.33
N ILE A 166 7.57 7.77 -8.61
CA ILE A 166 8.35 6.61 -9.06
C ILE A 166 9.71 6.58 -8.37
N GLN A 167 10.40 7.72 -8.31
CA GLN A 167 11.71 7.79 -7.69
C GLN A 167 11.62 7.55 -6.18
N SER A 168 10.63 8.15 -5.52
CA SER A 168 10.39 7.96 -4.08
C SER A 168 10.11 6.49 -3.76
N GLU A 169 9.28 5.81 -4.55
CA GLU A 169 9.00 4.37 -4.39
C GLU A 169 10.27 3.53 -4.52
N LYS A 170 11.10 3.82 -5.53
CA LYS A 170 12.36 3.09 -5.76
C LYS A 170 13.34 3.28 -4.62
N ASP A 171 13.50 4.50 -4.12
CA ASP A 171 14.43 4.82 -3.05
C ASP A 171 13.98 4.14 -1.74
N LEU A 172 12.69 4.24 -1.40
CA LEU A 172 12.11 3.57 -0.23
C LEU A 172 12.24 2.05 -0.35
N TYR A 173 11.95 1.46 -1.52
CA TYR A 173 12.11 0.02 -1.71
C TYR A 173 13.56 -0.40 -1.57
N HIS A 174 14.49 0.38 -2.14
CA HIS A 174 15.92 0.15 -2.00
C HIS A 174 16.36 0.14 -0.53
N ASP A 175 15.88 1.10 0.26
CA ASP A 175 16.17 1.18 1.70
C ASP A 175 15.70 -0.07 2.45
N VAL A 176 14.54 -0.63 2.09
CA VAL A 176 14.08 -1.91 2.65
C VAL A 176 15.03 -3.05 2.24
N ILE A 177 15.47 -3.11 0.98
CA ILE A 177 16.37 -4.18 0.51
C ILE A 177 17.73 -4.13 1.22
N ILE A 178 18.33 -2.96 1.41
CA ILE A 178 19.67 -2.86 2.02
C ILE A 178 19.66 -3.07 3.53
N SER A 179 18.52 -2.86 4.18
CA SER A 179 18.35 -3.01 5.63
C SER A 179 17.84 -4.39 6.03
N SER A 180 17.44 -5.24 5.07
CA SER A 180 16.83 -6.53 5.37
C SER A 180 17.81 -7.48 6.07
N PRO A 181 17.45 -8.00 7.26
CA PRO A 181 18.20 -9.08 7.90
C PRO A 181 18.19 -10.36 7.05
N GLU A 182 19.11 -11.28 7.37
CA GLU A 182 19.15 -12.60 6.73
C GLU A 182 17.79 -13.32 6.87
N GLY A 183 17.27 -13.85 5.76
CA GLY A 183 15.98 -14.55 5.72
C GLY A 183 14.74 -13.64 5.66
N LEU A 184 14.91 -12.31 5.65
CA LEU A 184 13.81 -11.33 5.57
C LEU A 184 13.91 -10.42 4.34
N ASN A 185 14.68 -10.79 3.33
CA ASN A 185 14.77 -9.99 2.11
C ASN A 185 13.42 -10.00 1.38
N PRO A 186 12.78 -8.83 1.13
CA PRO A 186 11.50 -8.77 0.42
C PRO A 186 11.49 -9.52 -0.92
N ARG A 187 12.63 -9.58 -1.63
CA ARG A 187 12.73 -10.26 -2.92
C ARG A 187 12.57 -11.78 -2.84
N ASP A 188 12.80 -12.37 -1.66
CA ASP A 188 12.66 -13.81 -1.44
C ASP A 188 11.18 -14.23 -1.31
N TYR A 189 10.28 -13.26 -1.13
CA TYR A 189 8.85 -13.50 -1.09
C TYR A 189 8.26 -13.50 -2.52
N PRO A 190 7.62 -14.60 -2.96
CA PRO A 190 7.12 -14.71 -4.34
C PRO A 190 6.00 -13.70 -4.60
N PRO A 191 5.94 -13.05 -5.78
CA PRO A 191 4.84 -12.16 -6.12
C PRO A 191 3.48 -12.86 -5.96
N ILE A 192 2.54 -12.23 -5.28
CA ILE A 192 1.16 -12.74 -5.22
C ILE A 192 0.46 -12.23 -6.49
N GLY A 193 0.12 -13.14 -7.41
CA GLY A 193 -0.66 -12.79 -8.59
C GLY A 193 -2.08 -12.34 -8.21
N HIS A 194 -2.74 -11.53 -9.04
CA HIS A 194 -4.10 -11.02 -8.80
C HIS A 194 -5.16 -12.09 -8.43
N GLN A 195 -4.90 -13.37 -8.71
CA GLN A 195 -5.80 -14.50 -8.44
C GLN A 195 -5.45 -15.35 -7.22
N GLN A 196 -4.33 -15.10 -6.53
CA GLN A 196 -3.99 -15.86 -5.34
C GLN A 196 -4.63 -15.24 -4.09
N ALA A 197 -5.22 -16.11 -3.26
CA ALA A 197 -5.69 -15.74 -1.93
C ALA A 197 -4.49 -15.28 -1.11
N VAL A 198 -4.68 -14.21 -0.34
CA VAL A 198 -3.70 -13.76 0.64
C VAL A 198 -3.91 -14.64 1.86
N GLU A 199 -3.07 -15.66 2.01
CA GLU A 199 -2.92 -16.38 3.28
C GLU A 199 -2.14 -15.51 4.28
#